data_AF-A0ABD1C3I5-F1
#
_entry.id   AF-A0ABD1C3I5-F1
#
_cell.length_a   1.000
_cell.length_b   1.000
_cell.length_c   1.000
_cell.angle_alpha   90.00
_cell.angle_beta   90.00
_cell.angle_gamma   90.00
#
_symmetry.space_group_name_H-M   'P 1'
#
loop_
_entity.id
_entity.type
_entity.pdbx_description
1 polymer ?
#
loop_
_entity_poly.entity_id
_entity_poly.type
_entity_poly.pdbx_seq_one_letter_code
_entity_poly.pdbx_strand_id
1 'polypeptide(L)'
;MEEPRPYQLPPQVFISFNGDELRDNFIKYVVWGLTDERVNVFIDREEASRRDIRNLSTQIKDSNFAVVIFSKRYTESEMCLNELQKIHEHAQQGNLLVIPVFYDVSTNDVKNLDGEFGNHFKEMRDRYRNDPLKILNWEESLSSIAERTGLISEEHGMGLGLVKAIVSVVMSKLADSSERRNITKGQVIVLASAMLFLFSLFLARLFCTDMKVYKAVKCLLGFPVLVGVLHQLYCLYTQPNRG
;
A
#
# COMPACT_ATOMS: atom_id res chain seq x y z
N MET A 1 -11.54 28.69 17.04
CA MET A 1 -10.21 28.19 16.67
C MET A 1 -10.32 26.67 16.65
N GLU A 2 -10.20 26.08 15.48
CA GLU A 2 -10.27 24.62 15.30
C GLU A 2 -8.94 24.04 15.82
N GLU A 3 -8.99 23.07 16.73
CA GLU A 3 -7.76 22.41 17.20
C GLU A 3 -7.04 21.74 16.03
N PRO A 4 -5.70 21.83 15.94
CA PRO A 4 -4.96 21.14 14.90
C PRO A 4 -5.17 19.63 15.07
N ARG A 5 -5.70 19.00 14.01
CA ARG A 5 -5.90 17.54 14.00
C ARG A 5 -4.56 16.87 14.35
N PRO A 6 -4.53 15.94 15.32
CA PRO A 6 -3.30 15.23 15.67
C PRO A 6 -2.72 14.58 14.41
N TYR A 7 -1.39 14.60 14.26
CA TYR A 7 -0.69 13.96 13.15
C TYR A 7 -1.13 12.49 13.05
N GLN A 8 -2.02 12.19 12.11
CA GLN A 8 -2.40 10.83 11.77
C GLN A 8 -1.35 10.31 10.81
N LEU A 9 -0.70 9.20 11.15
CA LEU A 9 0.13 8.47 10.20
C LEU A 9 -0.75 8.13 8.98
N PRO A 10 -0.20 8.21 7.75
CA PRO A 10 -0.94 7.79 6.58
C PRO A 10 -1.30 6.30 6.72
N PRO A 11 -2.51 5.90 6.31
CA PRO A 11 -2.94 4.53 6.42
C PRO A 11 -2.03 3.60 5.61
N GLN A 12 -1.73 2.43 6.14
CA GLN A 12 -0.94 1.42 5.42
C GLN A 12 -1.85 0.45 4.68
N VAL A 13 -3.01 0.14 5.28
CA VAL A 13 -3.99 -0.81 4.77
C VAL A 13 -5.36 -0.14 4.72
N PHE A 14 -5.99 -0.17 3.56
CA PHE A 14 -7.40 0.15 3.37
C PHE A 14 -8.23 -1.15 3.40
N ILE A 15 -9.35 -1.18 4.12
CA ILE A 15 -10.26 -2.34 4.13
C ILE A 15 -11.60 -1.93 3.51
N SER A 16 -11.95 -2.54 2.38
CA SER A 16 -13.25 -2.37 1.71
C SER A 16 -14.14 -3.58 1.97
N PHE A 17 -15.36 -3.32 2.45
CA PHE A 17 -16.35 -4.33 2.83
C PHE A 17 -17.73 -3.68 2.93
N ASN A 18 -18.78 -4.49 2.88
CA ASN A 18 -20.13 -4.03 3.20
C ASN A 18 -20.34 -4.02 4.71
N GLY A 19 -20.51 -2.84 5.31
CA GLY A 19 -20.46 -2.72 6.77
C GLY A 19 -21.76 -3.08 7.47
N ASP A 20 -22.89 -2.97 6.79
CA ASP A 20 -24.18 -3.51 7.27
C ASP A 20 -24.14 -5.03 7.53
N GLU A 21 -23.21 -5.77 6.89
CA GLU A 21 -23.11 -7.22 7.00
C GLU A 21 -22.03 -7.67 8.00
N LEU A 22 -20.85 -7.04 7.99
CA LEU A 22 -19.66 -7.62 8.61
C LEU A 22 -19.01 -6.78 9.73
N ARG A 23 -19.44 -5.52 9.92
CA ARG A 23 -18.72 -4.52 10.75
C ARG A 23 -18.51 -4.98 12.19
N ASP A 24 -19.60 -5.36 12.87
CA ASP A 24 -19.57 -5.63 14.32
C ASP A 24 -19.05 -7.01 14.71
N ASN A 25 -18.86 -7.90 13.72
CA ASN A 25 -18.38 -9.26 13.90
C ASN A 25 -16.99 -9.42 13.28
N PHE A 26 -16.94 -9.89 12.03
CA PHE A 26 -15.71 -10.31 11.37
C PHE A 26 -14.67 -9.18 11.24
N ILE A 27 -15.09 -7.99 10.80
CA ILE A 27 -14.19 -6.87 10.50
C ILE A 27 -13.53 -6.34 11.76
N LYS A 28 -14.27 -6.27 12.87
CA LYS A 28 -13.72 -5.90 14.17
C LYS A 28 -12.49 -6.75 14.54
N TYR A 29 -12.52 -8.05 14.27
CA TYR A 29 -11.38 -8.94 14.55
C TYR A 29 -10.24 -8.77 13.55
N VAL A 30 -10.53 -8.52 12.27
CA VAL A 30 -9.48 -8.19 11.26
C VAL A 30 -8.72 -6.94 11.67
N VAL A 31 -9.46 -5.89 12.02
CA VAL A 31 -8.91 -4.61 12.47
C VAL A 31 -8.08 -4.78 13.73
N TRP A 32 -8.63 -5.50 14.71
CA TRP A 32 -7.93 -5.77 15.95
C TRP A 32 -6.61 -6.51 15.70
N GLY A 33 -6.62 -7.59 14.90
CA GLY A 33 -5.41 -8.35 14.61
C GLY A 33 -4.34 -7.55 13.87
N LEU A 34 -4.72 -6.72 12.90
CA LEU A 34 -3.77 -5.83 12.21
C LEU A 34 -3.22 -4.72 13.13
N THR A 35 -4.07 -4.18 14.00
CA THR A 35 -3.65 -3.14 14.95
C THR A 35 -2.73 -3.69 16.04
N ASP A 36 -2.94 -4.94 16.47
CA ASP A 36 -2.06 -5.65 17.41
C ASP A 36 -0.64 -5.79 16.84
N GLU A 37 -0.55 -6.01 15.53
CA GLU A 37 0.71 -6.00 14.74
C GLU A 37 1.23 -4.59 14.42
N ARG A 38 0.66 -3.55 15.03
CA ARG A 38 1.01 -2.12 14.85
C ARG A 38 0.86 -1.62 13.40
N VAL A 39 0.01 -2.25 12.61
CA VAL A 39 -0.33 -1.79 11.26
C VAL A 39 -1.36 -0.67 11.36
N ASN A 40 -1.08 0.46 10.70
CA ASN A 40 -2.05 1.54 10.62
C ASN A 40 -3.16 1.19 9.61
N VAL A 41 -4.34 0.83 10.11
CA VAL A 41 -5.49 0.42 9.31
C VAL A 41 -6.49 1.56 9.17
N PHE A 42 -6.93 1.80 7.93
CA PHE A 42 -8.09 2.61 7.66
C PHE A 42 -9.29 1.73 7.26
N ILE A 43 -10.40 1.97 7.94
CA ILE A 43 -11.68 1.32 7.70
C ILE A 43 -12.62 2.42 7.25
N ASP A 44 -13.33 2.24 6.15
CA ASP A 44 -14.39 3.20 5.85
C ASP A 44 -15.51 3.07 6.89
N ARG A 45 -15.88 4.22 7.47
CA ARG A 45 -16.99 4.29 8.42
C ARG A 45 -18.21 4.71 7.59
N GLU A 46 -19.18 3.80 7.45
CA GLU A 46 -20.50 4.06 6.87
C GLU A 46 -21.29 5.17 7.60
N GLU A 47 -20.74 5.81 8.64
CA GLU A 47 -21.32 6.99 9.26
C GLU A 47 -21.22 8.19 8.30
N ALA A 48 -22.10 8.15 7.30
CA ALA A 48 -22.32 9.10 6.21
C ALA A 48 -22.70 10.51 6.66
N SER A 49 -22.55 10.88 7.95
CA SER A 49 -22.86 12.23 8.41
C SER A 49 -21.69 13.20 8.34
N ARG A 50 -20.44 12.73 8.24
CA ARG A 50 -19.27 13.62 8.15
C ARG A 50 -18.08 12.96 7.45
N ARG A 51 -17.95 13.15 6.13
CA ARG A 51 -16.71 13.62 5.46
C ARG A 51 -16.79 13.57 3.94
N ASP A 52 -16.13 14.55 3.33
CA ASP A 52 -15.93 14.70 1.90
C ASP A 52 -15.49 13.40 1.22
N ILE A 53 -16.09 13.09 0.07
CA ILE A 53 -15.62 12.10 -0.91
C ILE A 53 -14.12 12.28 -1.25
N ARG A 54 -13.59 13.50 -1.07
CA ARG A 54 -12.16 13.82 -1.17
C ARG A 54 -11.30 13.02 -0.18
N ASN A 55 -11.79 12.76 1.02
CA ASN A 55 -11.03 12.06 2.06
C ASN A 55 -10.82 10.57 1.74
N LEU A 56 -11.83 9.91 1.15
CA LEU A 56 -11.78 8.49 0.79
C LEU A 56 -10.77 8.23 -0.35
N SER A 57 -10.77 9.07 -1.39
CA SER A 57 -9.77 8.95 -2.47
C SER A 57 -8.36 9.18 -1.95
N THR A 58 -8.17 10.14 -1.05
CA THR A 58 -6.86 10.38 -0.41
C THR A 58 -6.42 9.18 0.42
N GLN A 59 -7.32 8.55 1.17
CA GLN A 59 -6.94 7.41 2.02
C GLN A 59 -6.61 6.15 1.23
N ILE A 60 -7.32 5.88 0.13
CA ILE A 60 -6.95 4.81 -0.80
C ILE A 60 -5.59 5.10 -1.45
N LYS A 61 -5.36 6.35 -1.86
CA LYS A 61 -4.08 6.82 -2.44
C LYS A 61 -2.91 6.68 -1.49
N ASP A 62 -3.12 7.00 -0.22
CA ASP A 62 -2.06 6.99 0.79
C ASP A 62 -1.77 5.57 1.31
N SER A 63 -2.66 4.60 1.02
CA SER A 63 -2.51 3.21 1.41
C SER A 63 -1.57 2.44 0.48
N ASN A 64 -0.80 1.52 1.06
CA ASN A 64 0.07 0.62 0.28
C ASN A 64 -0.68 -0.66 -0.11
N PHE A 65 -1.67 -1.04 0.69
CA PHE A 65 -2.46 -2.26 0.52
C PHE A 65 -3.95 -1.96 0.60
N ALA A 66 -4.74 -2.70 -0.18
CA ALA A 66 -6.18 -2.77 -0.02
C ALA A 66 -6.59 -4.23 0.22
N VAL A 67 -7.34 -4.47 1.31
CA VAL A 67 -8.02 -5.74 1.57
C VAL A 67 -9.47 -5.55 1.15
N VAL A 68 -9.90 -6.28 0.12
CA VAL A 68 -11.28 -6.20 -0.41
C VAL A 68 -12.02 -7.46 0.01
N ILE A 69 -13.04 -7.32 0.85
CA ILE A 69 -13.78 -8.44 1.43
C ILE A 69 -15.11 -8.57 0.69
N PHE A 70 -15.10 -9.39 -0.36
CA PHE A 70 -16.29 -9.78 -1.08
C PHE A 70 -17.15 -10.66 -0.18
N SER A 71 -18.39 -10.24 0.02
CA SER A 71 -19.46 -10.92 0.76
C SER A 71 -20.71 -10.91 -0.09
N LYS A 72 -21.72 -11.70 0.29
CA LYS A 72 -22.95 -11.87 -0.51
C LYS A 72 -23.58 -10.54 -0.88
N ARG A 73 -23.63 -9.60 0.07
CA ARG A 73 -24.31 -8.30 -0.11
C ARG A 73 -23.37 -7.17 -0.51
N TYR A 74 -22.10 -7.46 -0.83
CA TYR A 74 -21.12 -6.43 -1.22
C TYR A 74 -21.61 -5.52 -2.36
N THR A 75 -22.28 -6.12 -3.35
CA THR A 75 -22.76 -5.42 -4.55
C THR A 75 -24.07 -4.65 -4.34
N GLU A 76 -24.72 -4.77 -3.16
CA GLU A 76 -25.86 -3.92 -2.79
C GLU A 76 -25.45 -2.47 -2.48
N SER A 77 -24.20 -2.28 -2.06
CA SER A 77 -23.65 -0.99 -1.64
C SER A 77 -22.96 -0.27 -2.80
N GLU A 78 -23.54 0.85 -3.23
CA GLU A 78 -22.93 1.70 -4.25
C GLU A 78 -21.57 2.23 -3.79
N MET A 79 -21.43 2.48 -2.48
CA MET A 79 -20.17 2.94 -1.90
C MET A 79 -19.07 1.90 -2.07
N CYS A 80 -19.33 0.63 -1.74
CA CYS A 80 -18.37 -0.46 -1.91
C CYS A 80 -17.96 -0.66 -3.37
N LEU A 81 -18.88 -0.47 -4.32
CA LEU A 81 -18.57 -0.55 -5.76
C LEU A 81 -17.73 0.64 -6.25
N ASN A 82 -18.05 1.85 -5.79
CA ASN A 82 -17.26 3.05 -6.10
C ASN A 82 -15.85 3.00 -5.47
N GLU A 83 -15.72 2.42 -4.28
CA GLU A 83 -14.42 2.12 -3.66
C GLU A 83 -13.62 1.13 -4.48
N LEU A 84 -14.24 0.00 -4.85
CA LEU A 84 -13.61 -1.03 -5.65
C LEU A 84 -13.07 -0.49 -6.97
N GLN A 85 -13.85 0.36 -7.64
CA GLN A 85 -13.40 1.01 -8.87
C GLN A 85 -12.11 1.83 -8.64
N LYS A 86 -12.06 2.65 -7.59
CA LYS A 86 -10.85 3.43 -7.26
C LYS A 86 -9.67 2.54 -6.88
N ILE A 87 -9.92 1.48 -6.12
CA ILE A 87 -8.90 0.48 -5.76
C ILE A 87 -8.33 -0.15 -7.04
N HIS A 88 -9.21 -0.54 -7.96
CA HIS A 88 -8.82 -1.11 -9.25
C HIS A 88 -7.96 -0.14 -10.07
N GLU A 89 -8.38 1.12 -10.21
CA GLU A 89 -7.61 2.18 -10.90
C GLU A 89 -6.21 2.36 -10.29
N HIS A 90 -6.10 2.46 -8.96
CA HIS A 90 -4.81 2.59 -8.27
C HIS A 90 -3.94 1.35 -8.41
N ALA A 91 -4.56 0.17 -8.42
CA ALA A 91 -3.84 -1.08 -8.58
C ALA A 91 -3.30 -1.27 -10.01
N GLN A 92 -4.04 -0.84 -11.03
CA GLN A 92 -3.57 -0.85 -12.43
C GLN A 92 -2.34 0.06 -12.63
N GLN A 93 -2.26 1.15 -11.87
CA GLN A 93 -1.10 2.06 -11.87
C GLN A 93 0.10 1.52 -11.09
N GLY A 94 -0.03 0.37 -10.43
CA GLY A 94 1.02 -0.20 -9.57
C GLY A 94 1.19 0.52 -8.23
N ASN A 95 0.27 1.41 -7.88
CA ASN A 95 0.33 2.22 -6.65
C ASN A 95 -0.26 1.52 -5.42
N LEU A 96 -1.05 0.46 -5.63
CA LEU A 96 -1.80 -0.21 -4.57
C LEU A 96 -1.80 -1.73 -4.78
N LEU A 97 -1.37 -2.47 -3.76
CA LEU A 97 -1.42 -3.94 -3.76
C LEU A 97 -2.76 -4.42 -3.18
N VAL A 98 -3.51 -5.18 -3.97
CA VAL A 98 -4.86 -5.65 -3.57
C VAL A 98 -4.81 -7.10 -3.11
N ILE A 99 -5.48 -7.38 -1.99
CA ILE A 99 -5.68 -8.70 -1.40
C ILE A 99 -7.19 -8.96 -1.39
N PRO A 100 -7.74 -9.70 -2.38
CA PRO A 100 -9.14 -10.09 -2.34
C PRO A 100 -9.36 -11.17 -1.28
N VAL A 101 -10.47 -11.06 -0.56
CA VAL A 101 -10.96 -12.00 0.44
C VAL A 101 -12.38 -12.36 0.06
N PHE A 102 -12.65 -13.66 -0.12
CA PHE A 102 -13.95 -14.19 -0.49
C PHE A 102 -14.61 -14.77 0.77
N TYR A 103 -15.52 -14.01 1.36
CA TYR A 103 -16.22 -14.31 2.60
C TYR A 103 -17.63 -14.83 2.29
N ASP A 104 -17.85 -16.14 2.47
CA ASP A 104 -19.12 -16.83 2.20
C ASP A 104 -19.63 -16.63 0.76
N VAL A 105 -18.69 -16.46 -0.18
CA VAL A 105 -18.95 -16.36 -1.62
C VAL A 105 -17.88 -17.14 -2.37
N SER A 106 -18.24 -17.74 -3.51
CA SER A 106 -17.24 -18.39 -4.36
C SER A 106 -16.52 -17.34 -5.23
N THR A 107 -15.26 -17.61 -5.57
CA THR A 107 -14.48 -16.74 -6.48
C THR A 107 -15.14 -16.63 -7.86
N ASN A 108 -15.78 -17.72 -8.32
CA ASN A 108 -16.45 -17.78 -9.60
C ASN A 108 -17.72 -16.90 -9.63
N ASP A 109 -18.51 -16.90 -8.55
CA ASP A 109 -19.70 -16.06 -8.44
C ASP A 109 -19.33 -14.57 -8.47
N VAL A 110 -18.25 -14.18 -7.79
CA VAL A 110 -17.76 -12.79 -7.83
C VAL A 110 -17.23 -12.43 -9.21
N LYS A 111 -16.43 -13.31 -9.83
CA LYS A 111 -15.82 -13.06 -11.14
C LYS A 111 -16.86 -12.92 -12.25
N ASN A 112 -17.84 -13.82 -12.28
CA ASN A 112 -18.83 -13.89 -13.36
C ASN A 112 -20.13 -13.16 -13.03
N LEU A 113 -20.25 -12.62 -11.81
CA LEU A 113 -21.47 -11.98 -11.30
C LEU A 113 -22.65 -12.96 -11.33
N ASP A 114 -22.40 -14.15 -10.80
CA ASP A 114 -23.36 -15.25 -10.70
C ASP A 114 -23.85 -15.41 -9.24
N GLY A 115 -24.80 -16.33 -9.04
CA GLY A 115 -25.32 -16.69 -7.72
C GLY A 115 -26.00 -15.52 -7.00
N GLU A 116 -25.99 -15.57 -5.67
CA GLU A 116 -26.59 -14.53 -4.82
C GLU A 116 -25.87 -13.18 -4.97
N PHE A 117 -24.54 -13.20 -5.08
CA PHE A 117 -23.71 -12.02 -5.33
C PHE A 117 -24.11 -11.28 -6.61
N GLY A 118 -24.32 -12.03 -7.69
CA GLY A 118 -24.78 -11.54 -8.98
C GLY A 118 -26.21 -11.01 -8.95
N ASN A 119 -27.11 -11.63 -8.17
CA ASN A 119 -28.48 -11.15 -8.01
C ASN A 119 -28.53 -9.76 -7.38
N HIS A 120 -27.76 -9.52 -6.32
CA HIS A 120 -27.63 -8.19 -5.71
C HIS A 120 -27.02 -7.17 -6.69
N PHE A 121 -26.05 -7.58 -7.50
CA PHE A 121 -25.49 -6.71 -8.53
C PHE A 121 -26.51 -6.38 -9.63
N LYS A 122 -27.37 -7.33 -10.01
CA LYS A 122 -28.44 -7.09 -10.99
C LYS A 122 -29.41 -6.01 -10.51
N GLU A 123 -29.80 -6.03 -9.24
CA GLU A 123 -30.63 -4.96 -8.65
C GLU A 123 -29.91 -3.60 -8.67
N MET A 124 -28.62 -3.58 -8.35
CA MET A 124 -27.79 -2.39 -8.48
C MET A 124 -27.75 -1.86 -9.92
N ARG A 125 -27.54 -2.74 -10.90
CA ARG A 125 -27.54 -2.41 -12.33
C ARG A 125 -28.88 -1.81 -12.76
N ASP A 126 -29.99 -2.36 -12.31
CA ASP A 126 -31.33 -1.84 -12.64
C ASP A 126 -31.55 -0.42 -12.06
N ARG A 127 -31.05 -0.14 -10.85
CA ARG A 127 -31.05 1.21 -10.25
C ARG A 127 -30.23 2.21 -11.07
N TYR A 128 -29.10 1.78 -11.63
CA TYR A 128 -28.16 2.61 -12.39
C TYR A 128 -28.27 2.44 -13.90
N ARG A 129 -29.37 1.88 -14.42
CA ARG A 129 -29.54 1.54 -15.85
C ARG A 129 -29.32 2.70 -16.83
N ASN A 130 -29.46 3.94 -16.37
CA ASN A 130 -29.26 5.15 -17.17
C ASN A 130 -27.79 5.61 -17.21
N ASP A 131 -26.88 4.92 -16.52
CA ASP A 131 -25.44 5.17 -16.50
C ASP A 131 -24.66 3.87 -16.85
N PRO A 132 -24.69 3.45 -18.12
CA PRO A 132 -24.08 2.20 -18.56
C PRO A 132 -22.56 2.19 -18.38
N LEU A 133 -21.89 3.35 -18.46
CA LEU A 133 -20.44 3.44 -18.26
C LEU A 133 -20.06 3.11 -16.83
N LYS A 134 -20.83 3.60 -15.84
CA LYS A 134 -20.60 3.29 -14.43
C LYS A 134 -20.78 1.80 -14.13
N ILE A 135 -21.82 1.18 -14.71
CA ILE A 135 -22.03 -0.27 -14.60
C ILE A 135 -20.83 -1.04 -15.17
N LEU A 136 -20.39 -0.71 -16.39
CA LEU A 136 -19.25 -1.36 -17.02
C LEU A 136 -17.97 -1.25 -16.18
N ASN A 137 -17.69 -0.09 -15.60
CA ASN A 137 -16.53 0.10 -14.73
C ASN A 137 -16.60 -0.76 -13.46
N TRP A 138 -17.79 -0.93 -12.89
CA TRP A 138 -17.99 -1.83 -11.75
C TRP A 138 -17.80 -3.30 -12.13
N GLU A 139 -18.37 -3.75 -13.26
CA GLU A 139 -18.21 -5.11 -13.77
C GLU A 139 -16.72 -5.43 -14.02
N GLU A 140 -16.00 -4.52 -14.67
CA GLU A 140 -14.56 -4.65 -14.93
C GLU A 140 -13.76 -4.73 -13.62
N SER A 141 -14.08 -3.87 -12.64
CA SER A 141 -13.36 -3.83 -11.36
C SER A 141 -13.63 -5.07 -10.52
N LEU A 142 -14.86 -5.58 -10.50
CA LEU A 142 -15.23 -6.84 -9.83
C LEU A 142 -14.47 -8.01 -10.43
N SER A 143 -14.54 -8.16 -11.75
CA SER A 143 -13.86 -9.24 -12.47
C SER A 143 -12.34 -9.19 -12.29
N SER A 144 -11.71 -8.03 -12.53
CA SER A 144 -10.25 -7.88 -12.46
C SER A 144 -9.69 -8.12 -11.06
N ILE A 145 -10.36 -7.64 -10.00
CA ILE A 145 -9.91 -7.87 -8.63
C ILE A 145 -10.15 -9.33 -8.21
N ALA A 146 -11.26 -9.94 -8.62
CA ALA A 146 -11.57 -11.35 -8.33
C ALA A 146 -10.62 -12.34 -9.01
N GLU A 147 -10.00 -11.97 -10.13
CA GLU A 147 -8.97 -12.79 -10.80
C GLU A 147 -7.64 -12.87 -10.03
N ARG A 148 -7.42 -11.97 -9.07
CA ARG A 148 -6.20 -11.98 -8.27
C ARG A 148 -6.25 -13.10 -7.24
N THR A 149 -5.10 -13.70 -6.93
CA THR A 149 -4.99 -14.67 -5.85
C THR A 149 -5.43 -14.05 -4.52
N GLY A 150 -6.44 -14.64 -3.90
CA GLY A 150 -7.04 -14.17 -2.66
C GLY A 150 -7.13 -15.24 -1.59
N LEU A 151 -7.78 -14.88 -0.49
CA LEU A 151 -8.10 -15.79 0.62
C LEU A 151 -9.57 -16.17 0.53
N ILE A 152 -9.88 -17.47 0.61
CA ILE A 152 -11.25 -17.96 0.57
C ILE A 152 -11.68 -18.51 1.93
N SER A 153 -12.91 -18.20 2.35
CA SER A 153 -13.46 -18.66 3.62
C SER A 153 -13.71 -20.17 3.67
N GLU A 154 -13.87 -20.83 2.53
CA GLU A 154 -14.00 -22.29 2.46
C GLU A 154 -12.75 -23.02 2.98
N GLU A 155 -11.56 -22.45 2.73
CA GLU A 155 -10.28 -23.00 3.20
C GLU A 155 -9.98 -22.65 4.66
N HIS A 156 -10.32 -21.43 5.08
CA HIS A 156 -9.86 -20.87 6.36
C HIS A 156 -10.97 -20.80 7.43
N GLY A 157 -12.20 -21.15 7.06
CA GLY A 157 -13.41 -20.87 7.83
C GLY A 157 -13.80 -19.37 7.82
N MET A 158 -15.01 -19.05 8.28
CA MET A 158 -15.52 -17.65 8.33
C MET A 158 -15.14 -16.88 9.61
N GLY A 159 -14.38 -17.50 10.51
CA GLY A 159 -14.04 -16.96 11.82
C GLY A 159 -12.59 -16.54 11.95
N LEU A 160 -12.00 -16.84 13.11
CA LEU A 160 -10.62 -16.44 13.44
C LEU A 160 -9.55 -17.05 12.52
N GLY A 161 -9.82 -18.17 11.86
CA GLY A 161 -8.90 -18.77 10.89
C GLY A 161 -8.61 -17.84 9.72
N LEU A 162 -9.66 -17.30 9.08
CA LEU A 162 -9.53 -16.33 8.00
C LEU A 162 -8.95 -14.99 8.48
N VAL A 163 -9.31 -14.54 9.69
CA VAL A 163 -8.69 -13.34 10.30
C VAL A 163 -7.17 -13.50 10.39
N LYS A 164 -6.69 -14.64 10.92
CA LYS A 164 -5.25 -14.93 11.02
C LYS A 164 -4.58 -14.97 9.65
N ALA A 165 -5.23 -15.56 8.65
CA ALA A 165 -4.72 -15.60 7.29
C ALA A 165 -4.57 -14.20 6.68
N ILE A 166 -5.57 -13.33 6.85
CA ILE A 166 -5.51 -11.94 6.39
C ILE A 166 -4.33 -11.20 7.04
N VAL A 167 -4.23 -11.25 8.37
CA VAL A 167 -3.15 -10.59 9.11
C VAL A 167 -1.79 -11.10 8.64
N SER A 168 -1.62 -12.42 8.53
CA SER A 168 -0.38 -13.04 8.07
C SER A 168 0.02 -12.59 6.66
N VAL A 169 -0.92 -12.56 5.71
CA VAL A 169 -0.64 -12.12 4.33
C VAL A 169 -0.26 -10.64 4.28
N VAL A 170 -0.98 -9.79 5.03
CA VAL A 170 -0.67 -8.36 5.11
C VAL A 170 0.71 -8.14 5.70
N MET A 171 1.06 -8.80 6.80
CA MET A 171 2.36 -8.67 7.45
C MET A 171 3.51 -9.16 6.56
N SER A 172 3.33 -10.29 5.89
CA SER A 172 4.30 -10.82 4.92
C SER A 172 4.55 -9.83 3.78
N LYS A 173 3.49 -9.26 3.20
CA LYS A 173 3.62 -8.26 2.14
C LYS A 173 4.23 -6.94 2.62
N LEU A 174 3.94 -6.52 3.85
CA LEU A 174 4.57 -5.36 4.48
C LEU A 174 6.07 -5.57 4.62
N ALA A 175 6.51 -6.75 5.07
CA ALA A 175 7.92 -7.10 5.17
C ALA A 175 8.63 -7.06 3.80
N ASP A 176 8.09 -7.73 2.77
CA ASP A 176 8.64 -7.72 1.40
C ASP A 176 8.71 -6.29 0.83
N SER A 177 7.68 -5.48 1.04
CA SER A 177 7.67 -4.07 0.59
C SER A 177 8.75 -3.21 1.27
N SER A 178 9.13 -3.55 2.50
CA SER A 178 10.17 -2.84 3.25
C SER A 178 11.57 -3.20 2.75
N GLU A 179 11.80 -4.48 2.46
CA GLU A 179 13.06 -4.98 1.93
C GLU A 179 13.34 -4.43 0.54
N ARG A 180 12.35 -4.47 -0.37
CA ARG A 180 12.48 -3.91 -1.71
C ARG A 180 12.82 -2.42 -1.68
N ARG A 181 12.15 -1.63 -0.82
CA ARG A 181 12.45 -0.20 -0.67
C ARG A 181 13.88 0.04 -0.19
N ASN A 182 14.40 -0.77 0.72
CA ASN A 182 15.77 -0.66 1.19
C ASN A 182 16.78 -0.96 0.06
N ILE A 183 16.51 -1.99 -0.75
CA ILE A 183 17.33 -2.33 -1.93
C ILE A 183 17.32 -1.18 -2.94
N THR A 184 16.15 -0.65 -3.30
CA THR A 184 16.02 0.46 -4.26
C THR A 184 16.75 1.71 -3.77
N LYS A 185 16.61 2.07 -2.49
CA LYS A 185 17.35 3.19 -1.90
C LYS A 185 18.86 2.98 -2.00
N GLY A 186 19.35 1.78 -1.71
CA GLY A 186 20.76 1.43 -1.86
C GLY A 186 21.26 1.63 -3.30
N GLN A 187 20.52 1.15 -4.30
CA GLN A 187 20.88 1.32 -5.71
C GLN A 187 20.92 2.79 -6.13
N VAL A 188 19.95 3.60 -5.71
CA VAL A 188 19.92 5.04 -6.02
C VAL A 188 21.12 5.75 -5.39
N ILE A 189 21.48 5.42 -4.15
CA ILE A 189 22.65 5.99 -3.48
C ILE A 189 23.95 5.62 -4.22
N VAL A 190 24.09 4.37 -4.66
CA VAL A 190 25.26 3.91 -5.42
C VAL A 190 25.35 4.65 -6.76
N LEU A 191 24.25 4.76 -7.50
CA LEU A 191 24.21 5.48 -8.77
C LEU A 191 24.53 6.97 -8.60
N ALA A 192 23.96 7.63 -7.58
CA ALA A 192 24.24 9.02 -7.27
C ALA A 192 25.72 9.22 -6.90
N SER A 193 26.30 8.32 -6.11
CA SER A 193 27.72 8.36 -5.73
C SER A 193 28.64 8.17 -6.93
N ALA A 194 28.32 7.23 -7.84
CA ALA A 194 29.06 7.03 -9.07
C ALA A 194 28.99 8.26 -9.99
N MET A 195 27.81 8.89 -10.11
CA MET A 195 27.64 10.11 -10.89
C MET A 195 28.42 11.29 -10.31
N LEU A 196 28.41 11.47 -8.98
CA LEU A 196 29.22 12.49 -8.29
C LEU A 196 30.71 12.26 -8.51
N PHE A 197 31.17 11.01 -8.44
CA PHE A 197 32.56 10.65 -8.69
C PHE A 197 32.99 10.98 -10.13
N LEU A 198 32.19 10.59 -11.13
CA LEU A 198 32.46 10.92 -12.54
C LEU A 198 32.44 12.43 -12.80
N PHE A 199 31.49 13.15 -12.20
CA PHE A 199 31.40 14.61 -12.30
C PHE A 199 32.64 15.29 -11.70
N SER A 200 33.14 14.80 -10.57
CA SER A 200 34.38 15.31 -9.96
C SER A 200 35.61 15.11 -10.85
N LEU A 201 35.71 13.97 -11.54
CA LEU A 201 36.79 13.70 -12.49
C LEU A 201 36.71 14.62 -13.72
N PHE A 202 35.49 14.90 -14.18
CA PHE A 202 35.25 15.84 -15.27
C PHE A 202 35.66 17.27 -14.89
N LEU A 203 35.23 17.77 -13.72
CA LEU A 203 35.66 19.08 -13.22
C LEU A 203 37.17 19.14 -13.02
N ALA A 204 37.78 18.09 -12.46
CA ALA A 204 39.23 18.02 -12.29
C ALA A 204 39.96 18.20 -13.63
N ARG A 205 39.46 17.61 -14.73
CA ARG A 205 40.03 17.82 -16.08
C ARG A 205 39.80 19.23 -16.63
N LEU A 206 38.65 19.84 -16.33
CA LEU A 206 38.33 21.20 -16.77
C LEU A 206 39.24 22.26 -16.11
N PHE A 207 39.58 22.04 -14.84
CA PHE A 207 40.42 22.97 -14.05
C PHE A 207 41.92 22.61 -14.03
N CYS A 208 42.32 21.38 -14.37
CA CYS A 208 43.74 20.94 -14.38
C CYS A 208 44.44 21.14 -15.73
N THR A 209 44.12 22.19 -16.49
CA THR A 209 44.93 22.59 -17.65
C THR A 209 46.17 23.41 -17.26
N ASP A 210 46.31 23.82 -16.00
CA ASP A 210 47.50 24.52 -15.49
C ASP A 210 48.26 23.71 -14.41
N MET A 211 49.51 23.38 -14.74
CA MET A 211 50.36 22.39 -14.09
C MET A 211 50.81 22.76 -12.66
N LYS A 212 50.58 24.01 -12.21
CA LYS A 212 50.92 24.46 -10.86
C LYS A 212 49.86 24.09 -9.81
N VAL A 213 48.61 23.87 -10.21
CA VAL A 213 47.49 23.59 -9.29
C VAL A 213 47.51 22.13 -8.81
N TYR A 214 47.94 21.20 -9.66
CA TYR A 214 48.00 19.76 -9.35
C TYR A 214 48.84 19.43 -8.09
N LYS A 215 49.90 20.21 -7.84
CA LYS A 215 50.76 20.03 -6.66
C LYS A 215 50.09 20.47 -5.35
N ALA A 216 49.18 21.45 -5.41
CA ALA A 216 48.38 21.89 -4.26
C ALA A 216 47.20 20.95 -3.98
N VAL A 217 46.58 20.39 -5.03
CA VAL A 217 45.47 19.43 -4.92
C VAL A 217 45.90 18.10 -4.28
N LYS A 218 47.15 17.66 -4.48
CA LYS A 218 47.70 16.49 -3.78
C LYS A 218 47.74 16.64 -2.25
N CYS A 219 47.76 17.87 -1.73
CA CYS A 219 47.67 18.16 -0.30
C CYS A 219 46.21 18.08 0.22
N LEU A 220 45.22 18.36 -0.64
CA LEU A 220 43.79 18.29 -0.32
C LEU A 220 43.22 16.87 -0.40
N LEU A 221 43.82 15.98 -1.19
CA LEU A 221 43.44 14.55 -1.29
C LEU A 221 43.79 13.71 -0.04
N GLY A 222 44.51 14.27 0.94
CA GLY A 222 44.69 13.65 2.25
C GLY A 222 43.46 13.77 3.17
N PHE A 223 42.58 14.74 2.89
CA PHE A 223 41.41 15.03 3.73
C PHE A 223 40.29 13.97 3.61
N PRO A 224 39.96 13.42 2.42
CA PRO A 224 38.95 12.37 2.29
C PRO A 224 39.34 11.06 2.98
N VAL A 225 40.63 10.71 3.01
CA VAL A 225 41.12 9.52 3.74
C VAL A 225 40.96 9.72 5.24
N LEU A 226 41.26 10.93 5.75
CA LEU A 226 41.05 11.28 7.15
C LEU A 226 39.56 11.24 7.54
N VAL A 227 38.67 11.76 6.69
CA VAL A 227 37.22 11.71 6.91
C VAL A 227 36.70 10.27 6.87
N GLY A 228 37.20 9.43 5.97
CA GLY A 228 36.87 7.99 5.93
C GLY A 228 37.30 7.25 7.19
N VAL A 229 38.52 7.52 7.70
CA VAL A 229 39.03 6.93 8.94
C VAL A 229 38.23 7.43 10.16
N LEU A 230 37.92 8.72 10.23
CA LEU A 230 37.10 9.29 11.30
C LEU A 230 35.66 8.76 11.28
N HIS A 231 35.08 8.56 10.10
CA HIS A 231 33.76 7.95 9.95
C HIS A 231 33.77 6.48 10.39
N GLN A 232 34.80 5.70 10.05
CA GLN A 232 34.94 4.32 10.54
C GLN A 232 35.13 4.25 12.06
N LEU A 233 35.92 5.16 12.65
CA LEU A 233 36.09 5.27 14.10
C LEU A 233 34.79 5.69 14.80
N TYR A 234 34.03 6.62 14.22
CA TYR A 234 32.71 6.99 14.72
C TYR A 234 31.75 5.80 14.69
N CYS A 235 31.69 5.05 13.59
CA CYS A 235 30.87 3.84 13.49
C CYS A 235 31.26 2.76 14.51
N LEU A 236 32.56 2.59 14.80
CA LEU A 236 33.04 1.68 15.86
C LEU A 236 32.65 2.18 17.26
N TYR A 237 32.65 3.49 17.49
CA TYR A 237 32.30 4.10 18.78
C TYR A 237 30.80 4.08 19.06
N THR A 238 29.95 4.14 18.03
CA THR A 238 28.47 4.20 18.18
C THR A 238 27.76 2.84 18.17
N GLN A 239 28.48 1.71 18.12
CA GLN A 239 27.86 0.40 18.35
C GLN A 239 27.47 0.28 19.83
N PRO A 240 26.18 0.16 20.19
CA PRO A 240 25.80 -0.07 21.57
C PRO A 240 26.29 -1.45 21.98
N ASN A 241 27.17 -1.50 22.98
CA ASN A 241 27.57 -2.73 23.65
C ASN A 241 26.32 -3.54 24.03
N ARG A 242 26.05 -4.62 23.28
CA ARG A 242 25.22 -5.72 23.75
C ARG A 242 26.07 -6.55 24.71
N GLY A 243 26.09 -6.12 25.97
CA GLY A 243 26.23 -7.02 27.10
C GLY A 243 24.91 -7.70 27.39
#